data_AF-A0A1J3EL93-F1
#
_entry.id   AF-A0A1J3EL93-F1
#
_cell.length_a   1.000
_cell.length_b   1.000
_cell.length_c   1.000
_cell.angle_alpha   90.00
_cell.angle_beta   90.00
_cell.angle_gamma   90.00
#
_symmetry.space_group_name_H-M   'P 1'
#
loop_
_entity.id
_entity.type
_entity.pdbx_description
1 polymer ?
#
loop_
_entity_poly.entity_id
_entity_poly.type
_entity_poly.pdbx_seq_one_letter_code
_entity_poly.pdbx_strand_id
1 'polypeptide(L)'
;NEAADEKSDVYSFGVVLWELVTEKIPWENLNAMQVIGAVGFMNQRLDVPKDVDPQWISLMESCWHSEPQRRPTFQEVMEKLRELQRKYTIQFQAARAASIDNSSLKEK
;
A
#
# COMPACT_ATOMS: atom_id res chain seq x y z
N ASN A 1 -2.33 19.31 -14.69
CA ASN A 1 -3.37 19.62 -13.69
C ASN A 1 -4.46 18.57 -13.86
N GLU A 2 -4.63 17.69 -12.89
CA GLU A 2 -5.64 16.61 -12.93
C GLU A 2 -6.99 17.12 -12.38
N ALA A 3 -8.10 16.56 -12.85
CA ALA A 3 -9.42 16.91 -12.33
C ALA A 3 -9.62 16.37 -10.91
N ALA A 4 -10.33 17.11 -10.07
CA ALA A 4 -10.75 16.63 -8.75
C ALA A 4 -11.94 15.67 -8.92
N ASP A 5 -11.66 14.38 -8.82
CA ASP A 5 -12.62 13.28 -8.94
C ASP A 5 -12.20 12.06 -8.08
N GLU A 6 -12.99 10.99 -8.12
CA GLU A 6 -12.67 9.75 -7.39
C GLU A 6 -11.26 9.22 -7.71
N LYS A 7 -10.79 9.36 -8.96
CA LYS A 7 -9.47 8.86 -9.35
C LYS A 7 -8.35 9.67 -8.70
N SER A 8 -8.53 10.96 -8.52
CA SER A 8 -7.61 11.82 -7.76
C SER A 8 -7.59 11.50 -6.26
N ASP A 9 -8.74 11.12 -5.69
CA ASP A 9 -8.84 10.67 -4.30
C ASP A 9 -8.16 9.31 -4.10
N VAL A 10 -8.35 8.37 -5.03
CA VAL A 10 -7.67 7.06 -5.02
C VAL A 10 -6.16 7.22 -5.10
N TYR A 11 -5.66 8.16 -5.91
CA TYR A 11 -4.23 8.48 -5.95
C TYR A 11 -3.71 8.89 -4.58
N SER A 12 -4.38 9.86 -3.96
CA SER A 12 -3.99 10.39 -2.65
C SER A 12 -4.06 9.30 -1.58
N PHE A 13 -5.05 8.41 -1.66
CA PHE A 13 -5.13 7.24 -0.79
C PHE A 13 -3.95 6.27 -0.98
N GLY A 14 -3.48 6.06 -2.22
CA GLY A 14 -2.26 5.29 -2.49
C GLY A 14 -1.02 5.86 -1.80
N VAL A 15 -0.88 7.18 -1.79
CA VAL A 15 0.20 7.89 -1.07
C VAL A 15 0.11 7.66 0.45
N VAL A 16 -1.10 7.74 1.02
CA VAL A 16 -1.32 7.45 2.45
C VAL A 16 -0.98 6.00 2.78
N LEU A 17 -1.36 5.04 1.94
CA LEU A 17 -0.99 3.64 2.14
C LEU A 17 0.54 3.45 2.17
N TRP A 18 1.28 4.16 1.32
CA TRP A 18 2.74 4.14 1.35
C TRP A 18 3.33 4.76 2.59
N GLU A 19 2.78 5.88 3.06
CA GLU A 19 3.20 6.49 4.32
C GLU A 19 3.01 5.51 5.49
N LEU A 20 1.87 4.81 5.54
CA LEU A 20 1.59 3.81 6.56
C LEU A 20 2.52 2.58 6.49
N VAL A 21 2.80 2.09 5.29
CA VAL A 21 3.61 0.88 5.08
C VAL A 21 5.09 1.15 5.31
N THR A 22 5.57 2.33 4.95
CA THR A 22 6.98 2.69 5.03
C THR A 22 7.36 3.49 6.27
N GLU A 23 6.36 4.04 6.97
CA GLU A 23 6.52 4.97 8.10
C GLU A 23 7.37 6.21 7.75
N LYS A 24 7.35 6.63 6.48
CA LYS A 24 8.13 7.76 5.95
C LYS A 24 7.22 8.89 5.47
N ILE A 25 7.78 10.10 5.46
CA ILE A 25 7.11 11.28 4.92
C ILE A 25 7.21 11.28 3.38
N PRO A 26 6.09 11.34 2.64
CA PRO A 26 6.11 11.41 1.19
C PRO A 26 6.85 12.64 0.69
N TRP A 27 7.86 12.44 -0.17
CA TRP A 27 8.69 13.51 -0.74
C TRP A 27 9.25 14.48 0.31
N GLU A 28 9.72 13.97 1.45
CA GLU A 28 10.15 14.75 2.63
C GLU A 28 11.07 15.96 2.33
N ASN A 29 11.85 15.89 1.25
CA ASN A 29 12.84 16.91 0.85
C ASN A 29 12.32 17.90 -0.19
N LEU A 30 11.04 17.84 -0.56
CA LEU A 30 10.41 18.69 -1.57
C LEU A 30 9.33 19.57 -0.94
N ASN A 31 9.25 20.83 -1.36
CA ASN A 31 8.10 21.68 -1.06
C ASN A 31 6.91 21.38 -2.01
N ALA A 32 5.73 21.92 -1.70
CA ALA A 32 4.52 21.66 -2.47
C ALA A 32 4.66 21.95 -3.97
N MET A 33 5.32 23.05 -4.36
CA MET A 33 5.54 23.38 -5.78
C MET A 33 6.48 22.39 -6.46
N GLN A 34 7.51 21.92 -5.75
CA GLN A 34 8.42 20.89 -6.25
C GLN A 34 7.74 19.54 -6.39
N VAL A 35 6.84 19.17 -5.46
CA VAL A 35 6.03 17.93 -5.56
C VAL A 35 5.13 17.97 -6.79
N ILE A 36 4.46 19.09 -7.04
CA ILE A 36 3.64 19.28 -8.26
C ILE A 36 4.49 19.08 -9.52
N GLY A 37 5.70 19.65 -9.54
CA GLY A 37 6.71 19.45 -10.59
C GLY A 37 7.06 17.98 -10.81
N ALA A 38 7.53 17.35 -9.74
CA ALA A 38 8.00 15.97 -9.70
C ALA A 38 6.92 14.97 -10.12
N VAL A 39 5.74 15.03 -9.50
CA VAL A 39 4.67 14.07 -9.72
C VAL A 39 3.96 14.32 -11.05
N GLY A 40 3.58 15.58 -11.30
CA GLY A 40 2.72 15.95 -12.42
C GLY A 40 3.44 16.07 -13.77
N PHE A 41 4.74 16.40 -13.77
CA PHE A 41 5.49 16.63 -15.02
C PHE A 41 6.65 15.66 -15.21
N MET A 42 7.31 15.22 -14.14
CA MET A 42 8.43 14.27 -14.24
C MET A 42 8.03 12.81 -14.02
N ASN A 43 6.75 12.56 -13.72
CA ASN A 43 6.23 11.24 -13.39
C ASN A 43 7.02 10.54 -12.26
N GLN A 44 7.61 11.33 -11.35
CA GLN A 44 8.32 10.82 -10.18
C GLN A 44 7.32 10.09 -9.27
N ARG A 45 7.72 8.95 -8.74
CA ARG A 45 6.95 8.14 -7.79
C ARG A 45 7.76 7.91 -6.51
N LEU A 46 7.07 7.49 -5.47
CA LEU A 46 7.69 7.16 -4.20
C LEU A 46 8.45 5.83 -4.32
N ASP A 47 9.64 5.77 -3.73
CA ASP A 47 10.42 4.54 -3.71
C ASP A 47 9.78 3.54 -2.75
N VAL A 48 9.51 2.33 -3.24
CA VAL A 48 8.94 1.25 -2.42
C VAL A 48 10.05 0.28 -2.00
N PRO A 49 10.31 0.12 -0.69
CA PRO A 49 11.30 -0.84 -0.19
C PRO A 49 10.97 -2.28 -0.61
N LYS A 50 12.00 -3.09 -0.88
CA LYS A 50 11.85 -4.47 -1.38
C LYS A 50 11.37 -5.47 -0.32
N ASP A 51 11.44 -5.08 0.94
CA ASP A 51 11.01 -5.83 2.11
C ASP A 51 9.51 -5.69 2.40
N VAL A 52 8.81 -4.80 1.69
CA VAL A 52 7.35 -4.69 1.75
C VAL A 52 6.69 -5.89 1.08
N ASP A 53 5.61 -6.41 1.66
CA ASP A 53 4.79 -7.48 1.06
C ASP A 53 4.39 -7.07 -0.37
N PRO A 54 4.69 -7.89 -1.40
CA PRO A 54 4.37 -7.58 -2.78
C PRO A 54 2.89 -7.24 -3.04
N GLN A 55 1.98 -7.72 -2.20
CA GLN A 55 0.57 -7.39 -2.33
C GLN A 55 0.27 -5.94 -1.92
N TRP A 56 0.95 -5.41 -0.91
CA TRP A 56 0.87 -4.00 -0.55
C TRP A 56 1.48 -3.13 -1.65
N ILE A 57 2.63 -3.53 -2.19
CA ILE A 57 3.27 -2.85 -3.33
C ILE A 57 2.29 -2.75 -4.49
N SER A 58 1.69 -3.87 -4.90
CA SER A 58 0.73 -3.91 -6.01
C SER A 58 -0.51 -3.03 -5.76
N LEU A 59 -1.02 -2.99 -4.52
CA LEU A 59 -2.15 -2.14 -4.18
C LEU A 59 -1.80 -0.66 -4.31
N MET A 60 -0.73 -0.21 -3.64
CA MET A 60 -0.26 1.18 -3.68
C MET A 60 0.04 1.64 -5.10
N GLU A 61 0.76 0.81 -5.87
CA GLU A 61 1.11 1.08 -7.26
C GLU A 61 -0.11 1.21 -8.18
N SER A 62 -1.14 0.40 -7.94
CA SER A 62 -2.40 0.52 -8.67
C SER A 62 -3.14 1.81 -8.33
N CYS A 63 -3.09 2.26 -7.08
CA CYS A 63 -3.76 3.49 -6.64
C CYS A 63 -3.14 4.76 -7.24
N TRP A 64 -1.81 4.84 -7.34
CA TRP A 64 -1.12 6.03 -7.91
C TRP A 64 -0.67 5.88 -9.36
N HIS A 65 -1.36 5.03 -10.13
CA HIS A 65 -1.07 4.83 -11.54
C HIS A 65 -1.12 6.16 -12.31
N SER A 66 -0.19 6.38 -13.24
CA SER A 66 -0.06 7.65 -14.00
C SER A 66 -1.32 7.97 -14.82
N GLU A 67 -1.91 6.95 -15.43
CA GLU A 67 -3.21 7.03 -16.10
C GLU A 67 -4.37 6.93 -15.07
N PRO A 68 -5.17 8.00 -14.85
CA PRO A 68 -6.25 8.01 -13.86
C PRO A 68 -7.29 6.90 -14.08
N GLN A 69 -7.60 6.60 -15.33
CA GLN A 69 -8.55 5.56 -15.72
C GLN A 69 -8.10 4.15 -15.31
N ARG A 70 -6.80 3.92 -15.12
CA ARG A 70 -6.26 2.62 -14.68
C ARG A 70 -6.21 2.46 -13.17
N ARG A 71 -6.42 3.55 -12.43
CA ARG A 71 -6.53 3.47 -10.97
C ARG A 71 -7.81 2.69 -10.63
N PRO A 72 -7.80 1.84 -9.59
CA PRO A 72 -9.01 1.14 -9.16
C PRO A 72 -10.06 2.13 -8.65
N THR A 73 -11.29 1.66 -8.53
CA THR A 73 -12.34 2.29 -7.73
C THR A 73 -12.10 2.03 -6.24
N PHE A 74 -12.71 2.82 -5.35
CA PHE A 74 -12.62 2.51 -3.92
C PHE A 74 -13.24 1.15 -3.56
N GLN A 75 -14.24 0.69 -4.32
CA GLN A 75 -14.81 -0.64 -4.13
C GLN A 75 -13.74 -1.72 -4.34
N GLU A 76 -13.00 -1.66 -5.45
CA GLU A 76 -11.93 -2.61 -5.77
C GLU A 76 -10.77 -2.52 -4.75
N VAL A 77 -10.42 -1.32 -4.31
CA VAL A 77 -9.44 -1.11 -3.23
C VAL A 77 -9.88 -1.82 -1.95
N MET A 78 -11.14 -1.64 -1.54
CA MET A 78 -11.70 -2.26 -0.34
C MET A 78 -11.77 -3.79 -0.45
N GLU A 79 -12.05 -4.34 -1.63
CA GLU A 79 -12.02 -5.78 -1.88
C GLU A 79 -10.61 -6.35 -1.68
N LYS A 80 -9.58 -5.70 -2.25
CA LYS A 80 -8.18 -6.07 -2.04
C LYS A 80 -7.75 -5.99 -0.58
N LEU A 81 -8.13 -4.91 0.12
CA LEU A 81 -7.82 -4.75 1.55
C LEU A 81 -8.45 -5.86 2.40
N ARG A 82 -9.70 -6.23 2.14
CA ARG A 82 -10.36 -7.36 2.83
C ARG A 82 -9.66 -8.69 2.56
N GLU A 83 -9.21 -8.91 1.34
CA GLU A 83 -8.44 -10.12 1.00
C GLU A 83 -7.11 -10.17 1.78
N LEU A 84 -6.39 -9.05 1.85
CA LEU A 84 -5.15 -8.93 2.63
C LEU A 84 -5.40 -9.20 4.10
N GLN A 85 -6.40 -8.55 4.70
CA GLN A 85 -6.78 -8.74 6.09
C GLN A 85 -7.09 -10.21 6.39
N ARG A 86 -7.83 -10.89 5.50
CA ARG A 86 -8.15 -12.31 5.66
C ARG A 86 -6.89 -13.18 5.60
N LYS A 87 -5.98 -12.91 4.67
CA LYS A 87 -4.70 -13.64 4.55
C LYS A 87 -3.86 -13.50 5.82
N TYR A 88 -3.67 -12.28 6.30
CA TYR A 88 -2.93 -12.02 7.55
C TYR A 88 -3.58 -12.69 8.76
N THR A 89 -4.91 -12.66 8.87
CA THR A 89 -5.64 -13.31 9.97
C THR A 89 -5.38 -14.82 9.99
N ILE A 90 -5.47 -15.47 8.82
CA ILE A 90 -5.23 -16.91 8.68
C ILE A 90 -3.77 -17.26 8.99
N GLN A 91 -2.81 -16.49 8.43
CA GLN A 91 -1.38 -16.71 8.68
C GLN A 91 -1.03 -16.55 10.16
N PHE A 92 -1.56 -15.52 10.81
CA PHE A 92 -1.35 -15.28 12.24
C PHE A 92 -1.93 -16.39 13.11
N GLN A 93 -3.14 -16.87 12.80
CA GLN A 93 -3.74 -18.00 13.49
C GLN A 93 -2.94 -19.30 13.30
N ALA A 94 -2.50 -19.59 12.06
CA ALA A 94 -1.69 -20.76 11.76
C ALA A 94 -0.33 -20.72 12.48
N ALA A 95 0.34 -19.57 12.48
CA ALA A 95 1.61 -19.38 13.19
C ALA A 95 1.45 -19.58 14.71
N ARG A 96 0.34 -19.11 15.30
CA ARG A 96 0.02 -19.35 16.71
C ARG A 96 -0.31 -20.80 17.02
N ALA A 97 -1.01 -21.52 16.14
CA ALA A 97 -1.29 -22.93 16.34
C ALA A 97 0.00 -23.78 16.29
N ALA A 98 0.89 -23.48 15.33
CA ALA A 98 2.17 -24.17 15.18
C ALA A 98 3.13 -23.92 16.37
N SER A 99 3.10 -22.74 16.99
CA SER A 99 3.91 -22.47 18.18
C SER A 99 3.44 -23.24 19.41
N ILE A 100 2.13 -23.48 19.57
CA ILE A 100 1.54 -24.27 20.67
C ILE A 100 1.86 -25.77 20.53
N ASP A 101 1.82 -26.29 19.31
CA ASP A 101 2.16 -27.70 19.04
C ASP A 101 3.64 -27.99 19.37
N ASN A 102 4.55 -27.10 18.97
CA ASN A 102 5.98 -27.21 19.27
C ASN A 102 6.33 -27.10 20.77
N SER A 103 5.56 -26.37 21.58
CA SER A 103 5.76 -26.37 23.04
C SER A 103 5.34 -27.70 23.68
N SER A 104 4.29 -28.35 23.17
CA SER A 104 3.74 -29.59 23.72
C SER A 104 4.66 -30.81 23.45
N LEU A 105 5.49 -30.74 22.41
CA LEU A 105 6.49 -31.75 22.07
C LEU A 105 7.78 -31.65 22.89
N LYS A 106 8.05 -30.51 23.55
CA LYS A 106 9.26 -30.31 24.38
C LYS A 106 9.08 -30.70 25.84
N GLU A 107 7.85 -30.98 26.28
CA GLU A 107 7.53 -31.39 27.65
C GLU A 107 7.36 -32.91 27.82
N LYS A 108 7.74 -33.71 26.81
CA LYS A 108 7.86 -35.17 26.87
C LYS A 108 9.31 -35.60 26.67
#